data_AF-A0ABD1NP02-F1
#
_entry.id   AF-A0ABD1NP02-F1
#
_cell.length_a   1.000
_cell.length_b   1.000
_cell.length_c   1.000
_cell.angle_alpha   90.00
_cell.angle_beta   90.00
_cell.angle_gamma   90.00
#
_symmetry.space_group_name_H-M   'P 1'
#
loop_
_entity.id
_entity.type
_entity.pdbx_description
1 polymer ?
#
loop_
_entity_poly.entity_id
_entity_poly.type
_entity_poly.pdbx_seq_one_letter_code
_entity_poly.pdbx_strand_id
1 'polypeptide(L)'
;MPRRLRVPFAAPKYIPGLKAVKSPNGDVGVDGMISVIAHEIAEVSTNPLINAWYAGSDPVFPVEIADLCEGIYGTGGGGSYTGQMFNGEDGATYNMNGIRRRFLVQWVWNHMVNYCSGPNALDQ
;
A
#
# COMPACT_ATOMS: atom_id res chain seq x y z
N MET A 1 11.21 16.29 13.91
CA MET A 1 10.67 14.98 13.47
C MET A 1 11.62 14.42 12.42
N PRO A 2 12.37 13.33 12.65
CA PRO A 2 13.30 12.86 11.62
C PRO A 2 12.52 12.19 10.49
N ARG A 3 12.80 12.62 9.26
CA ARG A 3 12.24 12.15 7.98
C ARG A 3 12.28 10.62 7.84
N ARG A 4 11.28 9.90 8.37
CA ARG A 4 11.06 8.49 8.05
C ARG A 4 9.74 8.38 7.34
N LEU A 5 9.82 8.41 6.02
CA LEU A 5 8.69 8.11 5.17
C LEU A 5 8.32 6.63 5.30
N ARG A 6 7.04 6.33 5.12
CA ARG A 6 6.45 5.01 5.32
C ARG A 6 7.08 3.95 4.40
N VAL A 7 7.00 2.68 4.82
CA VAL A 7 7.35 1.52 4.00
C VAL A 7 6.54 1.61 2.70
N PRO A 8 7.10 1.35 1.51
CA PRO A 8 8.33 0.60 1.24
C PRO A 8 9.55 1.48 0.95
N PHE A 9 9.42 2.81 0.94
CA PHE A 9 10.53 3.70 0.57
C PHE A 9 11.48 4.03 1.72
N ALA A 10 11.11 3.75 2.97
CA ALA A 10 12.07 3.71 4.06
C ALA A 10 11.92 2.43 4.88
N ALA A 11 13.03 1.72 5.05
CA ALA A 11 13.09 0.54 5.91
C ALA A 11 13.43 0.97 7.35
N PRO A 12 12.63 0.60 8.36
CA PRO A 12 12.98 0.87 9.75
C PRO A 12 14.23 0.09 10.16
N LYS A 13 15.18 0.77 10.81
CA LYS A 13 16.45 0.15 11.28
C LYS A 13 16.28 -1.04 12.24
N TYR A 14 15.13 -1.14 12.90
CA TYR A 14 14.85 -2.22 13.86
C TYR A 14 14.32 -3.50 13.19
N ILE A 15 14.01 -3.48 11.89
CA ILE A 15 13.58 -4.66 11.13
C ILE A 15 14.78 -5.15 10.31
N PRO A 16 15.47 -6.23 10.74
CA PRO A 16 16.62 -6.75 10.03
C PRO A 16 16.22 -7.27 8.64
N GLY A 17 17.01 -6.99 7.61
CA GLY A 17 16.83 -7.54 6.26
C GLY A 17 15.81 -6.81 5.38
N LEU A 18 14.98 -5.92 5.93
CA LEU A 18 14.08 -5.09 5.11
C LEU A 18 14.90 -4.01 4.39
N LYS A 19 14.82 -3.98 3.05
CA LYS A 19 15.46 -2.97 2.21
C LYS A 19 14.42 -2.01 1.68
N ALA A 20 14.72 -0.72 1.72
CA ALA A 20 13.92 0.29 1.07
C ALA A 20 13.96 0.11 -0.45
N VAL A 21 12.82 0.30 -1.11
CA VAL A 21 12.74 0.27 -2.57
C VAL A 21 13.09 1.63 -3.17
N LYS A 22 13.50 1.64 -4.44
CA LYS A 22 13.82 2.86 -5.17
C LYS A 22 12.54 3.53 -5.68
N SER A 23 12.44 4.84 -5.44
CA SER A 23 11.32 5.68 -5.90
C SER A 23 11.19 5.69 -7.43
N PRO A 24 9.96 5.52 -7.98
CA PRO A 24 9.69 5.58 -9.41
C PRO A 24 9.77 6.97 -10.04
N ASN A 25 9.65 8.04 -9.23
CA ASN A 25 9.68 9.43 -9.73
C ASN A 25 10.91 10.22 -9.25
N GLY A 26 11.86 9.58 -8.56
CA GLY A 26 13.10 10.21 -8.08
C GLY A 26 12.95 10.99 -6.77
N ASP A 27 11.74 11.11 -6.22
CA ASP A 27 11.47 11.74 -4.93
C ASP A 27 10.67 10.78 -4.04
N VAL A 28 11.38 10.19 -3.08
CA VAL A 28 10.79 9.29 -2.07
C VAL A 28 9.67 9.99 -1.30
N GLY A 29 9.88 11.26 -0.91
CA GLY A 29 8.93 12.07 -0.16
C GLY A 29 7.59 12.20 -0.86
N VAL A 30 7.63 12.56 -2.13
CA VAL A 30 6.44 12.74 -2.96
C VAL A 30 5.77 11.41 -3.25
N ASP A 31 6.52 10.37 -3.61
CA ASP A 31 5.95 9.06 -3.92
C ASP A 31 5.27 8.42 -2.71
N GLY A 32 5.87 8.53 -1.52
CA GLY A 32 5.23 8.07 -0.29
C GLY A 32 4.01 8.91 0.09
N MET A 33 4.07 10.24 -0.08
CA MET A 33 2.90 11.11 0.17
C MET A 33 1.72 10.73 -0.73
N ILE A 34 1.96 10.40 -2.00
CA ILE A 34 0.92 9.96 -2.92
C ILE A 34 0.27 8.66 -2.43
N SER A 35 1.06 7.69 -1.96
CA SER A 35 0.52 6.44 -1.41
C SER A 35 -0.32 6.69 -0.15
N VAL A 36 0.12 7.58 0.74
CA VAL A 36 -0.64 7.94 1.94
C VAL A 36 -1.96 8.63 1.56
N ILE A 37 -1.93 9.62 0.68
CA ILE A 37 -3.17 10.30 0.23
C ILE A 37 -4.15 9.29 -0.38
N ALA A 38 -3.67 8.33 -1.17
CA ALA A 38 -4.53 7.30 -1.76
C ALA A 38 -5.16 6.38 -0.70
N HIS A 39 -4.40 6.01 0.33
CA HIS A 39 -4.89 5.26 1.48
C HIS A 39 -6.02 6.03 2.19
N GLU A 40 -5.77 7.27 2.63
CA GLU A 40 -6.75 8.06 3.37
C GLU A 40 -8.02 8.36 2.54
N ILE A 41 -7.88 8.56 1.23
CA ILE A 41 -9.03 8.76 0.33
C ILE A 41 -9.89 7.48 0.26
N ALA A 42 -9.28 6.30 0.23
CA ALA A 42 -10.02 5.04 0.19
C ALA A 42 -10.85 4.86 1.47
N GLU A 43 -10.27 5.19 2.62
CA GLU A 43 -10.91 5.07 3.93
C GLU A 43 -12.08 6.05 4.07
N VAL A 44 -11.85 7.34 3.78
CA VAL A 44 -12.91 8.35 3.77
C VAL A 44 -14.03 8.00 2.79
N SER A 45 -13.71 7.41 1.63
CA SER A 45 -14.72 7.09 0.62
C SER A 45 -15.58 5.88 1.00
N THR A 46 -15.02 4.94 1.77
CA THR A 46 -15.69 3.66 2.07
C THR A 46 -16.23 3.56 3.49
N ASN A 47 -15.74 4.39 4.42
CA ASN A 47 -16.16 4.40 5.81
C ASN A 47 -16.17 5.81 6.45
N PRO A 48 -16.82 6.82 5.84
CA PRO A 48 -16.73 8.22 6.29
C PRO A 48 -17.27 8.47 7.71
N LEU A 49 -18.10 7.57 8.24
CA LEU A 49 -18.73 7.67 9.55
C LEU A 49 -18.19 6.62 10.54
N ILE A 50 -17.18 5.83 10.14
CA ILE A 50 -16.57 4.78 10.97
C ILE A 50 -17.61 3.75 11.44
N ASN A 51 -18.56 3.39 10.56
CA ASN A 51 -19.66 2.47 10.86
C ASN A 51 -20.02 1.50 9.72
N ALA A 52 -19.16 1.37 8.71
CA ALA A 52 -19.42 0.55 7.53
C ALA A 52 -18.67 -0.79 7.54
N TRP A 53 -17.43 -0.83 8.06
CA TRP A 53 -16.53 -1.98 7.99
C TRP A 53 -16.05 -2.38 9.37
N TYR A 54 -16.06 -3.69 9.64
CA TYR A 54 -15.72 -4.26 10.94
C TYR A 54 -14.87 -5.53 10.78
N ALA A 55 -13.91 -5.71 11.69
CA ALA A 55 -13.11 -6.92 11.79
C ALA A 55 -13.96 -8.05 12.41
N GLY A 56 -14.68 -8.79 11.55
CA GLY A 56 -15.57 -9.87 11.97
C GLY A 56 -17.01 -9.40 12.20
N SER A 57 -17.79 -10.20 12.93
CA SER A 57 -19.21 -9.91 13.17
C SER A 57 -19.47 -8.94 14.32
N ASP A 58 -18.44 -8.59 15.09
CA ASP A 58 -18.56 -7.71 16.25
C ASP A 58 -18.30 -6.24 15.84
N PRO A 59 -19.31 -5.36 15.97
CA PRO A 59 -19.18 -3.96 15.57
C PRO A 59 -18.26 -3.12 16.47
N VAL A 60 -17.71 -3.66 17.55
CA VAL A 60 -16.77 -2.95 18.44
C VAL A 60 -15.37 -2.82 17.83
N PHE A 61 -15.08 -3.54 16.74
CA PHE A 61 -13.80 -3.46 16.03
C PHE A 61 -14.00 -2.89 14.61
N PRO A 62 -14.28 -1.58 14.47
CA PRO A 62 -14.31 -0.96 13.15
C PRO A 62 -12.94 -1.12 12.49
N VAL A 63 -12.95 -1.32 11.19
CA VAL A 63 -11.71 -1.48 10.41
C VAL A 63 -11.84 -0.71 9.12
N GLU A 64 -10.76 -0.08 8.69
CA GLU A 64 -10.72 0.62 7.42
C GLU A 64 -10.07 -0.27 6.36
N ILE A 65 -10.57 -0.19 5.13
CA ILE A 65 -10.20 -1.15 4.08
C ILE A 65 -8.74 -1.01 3.64
N ALA A 66 -8.13 0.17 3.85
CA ALA A 66 -6.74 0.41 3.47
C ALA A 66 -5.81 -0.04 4.60
N ASP A 67 -6.14 0.25 5.87
CA ASP A 67 -5.45 -0.27 7.06
C ASP A 67 -5.27 -1.80 7.08
N LEU A 68 -6.28 -2.57 6.66
CA LEU A 68 -6.16 -4.04 6.54
C LEU A 68 -5.02 -4.48 5.61
N CYS A 69 -4.65 -3.61 4.67
CA CYS A 69 -3.70 -3.88 3.61
C CYS A 69 -2.41 -3.08 3.77
N GLU A 70 -2.17 -2.50 4.96
CA GLU A 70 -0.94 -1.75 5.23
C GLU A 70 0.30 -2.59 4.94
N GLY A 71 1.17 -2.05 4.10
CA GLY A 71 2.39 -2.75 3.69
C GLY A 71 2.23 -3.68 2.49
N ILE A 72 1.02 -3.87 1.94
CA ILE A 72 0.79 -4.70 0.74
C ILE A 72 0.75 -3.81 -0.50
N TYR A 73 1.70 -4.04 -1.41
CA TYR A 73 1.88 -3.26 -2.64
C TYR A 73 1.89 -4.13 -3.89
N GLY A 74 1.78 -5.45 -3.76
CA GLY A 74 1.94 -6.38 -4.86
C GLY A 74 1.27 -7.73 -4.61
N THR A 75 1.25 -8.55 -5.66
CA THR A 75 0.57 -9.87 -5.70
C THR A 75 1.13 -10.78 -4.61
N GLY A 76 0.26 -11.48 -3.87
CA GLY A 76 0.67 -12.39 -2.79
C GLY A 76 1.30 -11.71 -1.57
N GLY A 77 1.15 -10.38 -1.40
CA GLY A 77 1.64 -9.67 -0.22
C GLY A 77 0.86 -9.96 1.07
N GLY A 78 1.55 -10.14 2.18
CA GLY A 78 0.92 -10.45 3.47
C GLY A 78 1.95 -10.69 4.57
N GLY A 79 1.55 -10.44 5.82
CA GLY A 79 2.47 -10.48 6.95
C GLY A 79 3.60 -9.47 6.77
N SER A 80 4.85 -9.94 6.69
CA SER A 80 6.03 -9.10 6.46
C SER A 80 6.44 -8.97 4.99
N TYR A 81 5.77 -9.68 4.07
CA TYR A 81 6.07 -9.64 2.64
C TYR A 81 5.19 -8.60 1.93
N THR A 82 5.81 -7.61 1.29
CA THR A 82 5.08 -6.50 0.63
C THR A 82 4.41 -6.89 -0.69
N GLY A 83 4.61 -8.12 -1.15
CA GLY A 83 4.08 -8.63 -2.40
C GLY A 83 5.03 -8.47 -3.60
N GLN A 84 4.67 -9.14 -4.69
CA GLN A 84 5.37 -9.06 -5.96
C GLN A 84 5.02 -7.75 -6.68
N MET A 85 6.03 -6.89 -6.85
CA MET A 85 5.95 -5.59 -7.53
C MET A 85 6.78 -5.60 -8.82
N PHE A 86 6.53 -4.65 -9.70
CA PHE A 86 7.35 -4.48 -10.90
C PHE A 86 8.65 -3.74 -10.59
N ASN A 87 9.70 -4.08 -11.34
CA ASN A 87 10.96 -3.35 -11.34
C ASN A 87 11.16 -2.74 -12.72
N GLY A 88 11.46 -1.44 -12.75
CA GLY A 88 11.86 -0.74 -13.96
C GLY A 88 13.31 -1.06 -14.35
N GLU A 89 13.65 -0.81 -15.60
CA GLU A 89 15.05 -0.90 -16.08
C GLU A 89 15.98 0.05 -15.33
N ASP A 90 15.43 1.15 -14.81
CA ASP A 90 16.11 2.11 -13.94
C ASP A 90 16.23 1.63 -12.49
N GLY A 91 15.78 0.43 -12.17
CA GLY A 91 15.78 -0.17 -10.83
C GLY A 91 14.73 0.39 -9.89
N ALA A 92 13.80 1.23 -10.37
CA ALA A 92 12.68 1.71 -9.58
C ALA A 92 11.64 0.60 -9.36
N THR A 93 11.01 0.59 -8.20
CA THR A 93 9.92 -0.35 -7.89
C THR A 93 8.57 0.36 -7.99
N TYR A 94 7.60 -0.27 -8.63
CA TYR A 94 6.27 0.29 -8.85
C TYR A 94 5.23 -0.82 -9.01
N ASN A 95 3.95 -0.48 -8.87
CA ASN A 95 2.84 -1.41 -9.10
C ASN A 95 1.78 -0.86 -10.07
N MET A 96 1.85 0.43 -10.41
CA MET A 96 0.90 1.06 -11.34
C MET A 96 1.61 1.96 -12.34
N ASN A 97 1.12 1.90 -13.59
CA ASN A 97 1.47 2.84 -14.65
C ASN A 97 0.38 3.90 -14.77
N GLY A 98 0.73 5.16 -14.53
CA GLY A 98 -0.09 6.30 -14.93
C GLY A 98 0.26 6.76 -16.34
N ILE A 99 -0.33 7.88 -16.77
CA ILE A 99 -0.16 8.41 -18.14
C ILE A 99 1.30 8.78 -18.45
N ARG A 100 2.02 9.35 -17.49
CA ARG A 100 3.42 9.81 -17.65
C ARG A 100 4.35 9.39 -16.52
N ARG A 101 3.82 8.77 -15.48
CA ARG A 101 4.51 8.48 -14.22
C ARG A 101 4.15 7.09 -13.75
N ARG A 102 5.09 6.43 -13.10
CA ARG A 102 4.87 5.16 -12.39
C ARG A 102 4.60 5.47 -10.93
N PHE A 103 3.79 4.64 -10.29
CA PHE A 103 3.43 4.82 -8.89
C PHE A 103 3.57 3.50 -8.14
N LEU A 104 3.86 3.64 -6.86
CA LEU A 104 3.82 2.53 -5.91
C LEU A 104 2.86 2.93 -4.81
N VAL A 105 1.67 2.33 -4.83
CA VAL A 105 0.58 2.68 -3.91
C VAL A 105 0.08 1.43 -3.24
N GLN A 106 -0.24 1.53 -1.96
CA GLN A 106 -0.83 0.45 -1.19
C GLN A 106 -2.10 -0.10 -1.83
N TRP A 107 -2.26 -1.41 -1.76
CA TRP A 107 -3.47 -2.09 -2.17
C TRP A 107 -4.57 -1.92 -1.12
N VAL A 108 -5.82 -2.13 -1.53
CA VAL A 108 -6.98 -2.01 -0.63
C VAL A 108 -7.70 -3.34 -0.54
N TRP A 109 -8.45 -3.54 0.55
CA TRP A 109 -9.23 -4.75 0.73
C TRP A 109 -10.31 -4.87 -0.34
N ASN A 110 -10.36 -6.03 -1.00
CA ASN A 110 -11.39 -6.36 -1.97
C ASN A 110 -12.21 -7.56 -1.48
N HIS A 111 -13.49 -7.32 -1.20
CA HIS A 111 -14.40 -8.36 -0.68
C HIS A 111 -14.73 -9.46 -1.70
N MET A 112 -14.53 -9.24 -3.00
CA MET A 112 -14.82 -10.23 -4.04
C MET A 112 -13.79 -11.36 -4.03
N VAL A 113 -12.52 -11.00 -3.82
CA VAL A 113 -11.40 -11.95 -3.74
C VAL A 113 -11.00 -12.26 -2.29
N ASN A 114 -11.63 -11.61 -1.30
CA ASN A 114 -11.28 -11.70 0.13
C ASN A 114 -9.79 -11.47 0.39
N TYR A 115 -9.22 -10.48 -0.29
CA TYR A 115 -7.80 -10.21 -0.23
C TYR A 115 -7.49 -8.76 -0.61
N CYS A 116 -6.31 -8.29 -0.20
CA CYS A 116 -5.77 -7.00 -0.63
C CYS A 116 -5.42 -7.10 -2.11
N SER A 117 -6.00 -6.24 -2.93
CA SER A 117 -5.79 -6.28 -4.38
C SER A 117 -5.70 -4.87 -4.95
N GLY A 118 -5.01 -4.75 -6.08
CA GLY A 118 -4.82 -3.50 -6.78
C GLY A 118 -4.77 -3.67 -8.29
N PRO A 119 -4.66 -2.57 -9.04
CA PRO A 119 -4.49 -2.61 -10.49
C PRO A 119 -3.20 -3.38 -10.82
N ASN A 120 -3.28 -4.34 -11.75
CA ASN A 120 -2.20 -5.25 -12.16
C ASN A 120 -1.84 -6.36 -11.15
N ALA A 121 -2.71 -6.64 -10.19
CA ALA A 121 -2.64 -7.87 -9.43
C ALA A 121 -2.71 -9.10 -10.36
N LEU A 122 -1.84 -10.08 -10.17
CA LEU A 122 -1.76 -11.29 -11.02
C LEU A 122 -2.64 -12.42 -10.49
N ASP A 123 -3.24 -12.23 -9.31
CA ASP A 123 -4.05 -13.18 -8.54
C ASP A 123 -5.55 -12.80 -8.52
N GLN A 124 -6.05 -12.19 -9.60
CA GLN A 124 -7.45 -11.78 -9.75
C GLN A 124 -8.37 -12.90 -10.26
#